data_AF-A0A235IP56-F1
#
_entry.id   AF-A0A235IP56-F1
#
_cell.length_a   1.000
_cell.length_b   1.000
_cell.length_c   1.000
_cell.angle_alpha   90.00
_cell.angle_beta   90.00
_cell.angle_gamma   90.00
#
_symmetry.space_group_name_H-M   'P 1'
#
loop_
_entity.id
_entity.type
_entity.pdbx_description
1 polymer ?
#
loop_
_entity_poly.entity_id
_entity_poly.type
_entity_poly.pdbx_seq_one_letter_code
_entity_poly.pdbx_strand_id
1 'polypeptide(L)' 'MSWRNAYAILQRATEKAGMSAKGISTHSTRRSLVNRLRKNSVDKDVIRKITGHRDNKGLDPYIDVELDEVKSAIATL' A
#
# COMPACT_ATOMS: atom_id res chain seq x y z
N MET A 1 9.34 11.16 -19.10
CA MET A 1 9.37 11.49 -17.65
C MET A 1 10.22 10.42 -16.95
N SER A 2 11.30 10.78 -16.27
CA SER A 2 12.16 9.78 -15.59
C SER A 2 11.60 9.44 -14.20
N TRP A 3 11.94 8.25 -13.68
CA TRP A 3 11.57 7.84 -12.31
C TRP A 3 12.04 8.85 -11.25
N ARG A 4 13.21 9.47 -11.48
CA ARG A 4 13.75 10.53 -10.62
C ARG A 4 12.85 11.77 -10.57
N ASN A 5 12.26 12.16 -11.71
CA ASN A 5 11.34 13.30 -11.74
C ASN A 5 10.03 12.99 -11.02
N ALA A 6 9.47 11.80 -11.19
CA ALA A 6 8.27 11.37 -10.47
C ALA A 6 8.51 11.32 -8.95
N TYR A 7 9.65 10.81 -8.52
CA TYR A 7 10.05 10.79 -7.12
C TYR A 7 10.24 12.21 -6.55
N ALA A 8 10.89 13.12 -7.28
CA ALA A 8 11.08 14.50 -6.85
C ALA A 8 9.75 15.26 -6.70
N ILE A 9 8.79 15.03 -7.59
CA ILE A 9 7.44 15.60 -7.47
C ILE A 9 6.74 15.06 -6.22
N LEU A 10 6.81 13.76 -5.97
CA LEU A 10 6.23 13.13 -4.78
C LEU A 10 6.83 13.71 -3.49
N GLN A 11 8.17 13.81 -3.42
CA GLN A 11 8.87 14.38 -2.26
C GLN A 11 8.41 15.80 -1.94
N ARG A 12 8.32 16.67 -2.96
CA ARG A 12 7.84 18.05 -2.79
C ARG A 12 6.39 18.10 -2.31
N ALA A 13 5.53 17.21 -2.82
CA ALA A 13 4.14 17.13 -2.38
C ALA A 13 4.03 16.68 -0.92
N THR A 14 4.83 15.68 -0.51
CA THR A 14 4.85 15.18 0.86
C THR A 14 5.44 16.20 1.84
N GLU A 15 6.42 16.99 1.40
CA GLU A 15 6.99 18.08 2.18
C GLU A 15 5.95 19.18 2.44
N LYS A 16 5.23 19.62 1.40
CA LYS A 16 4.13 20.57 1.54
C LYS A 16 3.00 20.08 2.45
N ALA A 17 2.79 18.77 2.52
CA ALA A 17 1.81 18.15 3.40
C ALA A 17 2.32 17.94 4.85
N GLY A 18 3.55 18.36 5.18
CA GLY A 18 4.15 18.16 6.50
C GLY A 18 4.49 16.70 6.82
N MET A 19 4.64 15.85 5.80
CA MET A 19 4.84 14.40 5.95
C MET A 19 6.30 13.96 5.74
N SER A 20 7.25 14.89 5.66
CA SER A 20 8.67 14.62 5.34
C SER A 20 9.32 13.58 6.27
N ALA A 21 8.96 13.58 7.56
CA ALA A 21 9.51 12.65 8.55
C ALA A 21 9.06 11.19 8.38
N LYS A 22 8.05 10.91 7.54
CA LYS A 22 7.47 9.57 7.37
C LYS A 22 8.17 8.71 6.31
N GLY A 23 9.26 9.20 5.71
CA GLY A 23 10.05 8.43 4.73
C GLY A 23 9.23 7.99 3.51
N ILE A 24 8.31 8.82 3.03
CA ILE A 24 7.39 8.46 1.94
C ILE A 24 8.17 8.27 0.65
N SER A 25 7.96 7.12 0.01
CA SER A 25 8.48 6.77 -1.31
C SER A 25 7.37 6.29 -2.23
N THR A 26 7.66 6.13 -3.51
CA THR A 26 6.71 5.53 -4.47
C THR A 26 6.30 4.11 -4.06
N HIS A 27 7.19 3.37 -3.39
CA HIS A 27 6.91 2.03 -2.87
C HIS A 27 5.99 2.07 -1.63
N SER A 28 6.16 3.05 -0.74
CA SER A 28 5.24 3.19 0.41
C SER A 28 3.84 3.59 -0.03
N THR A 29 3.71 4.36 -1.12
CA THR A 29 2.41 4.69 -1.72
C THR A 29 1.71 3.44 -2.29
N ARG A 30 2.45 2.57 -2.97
CA ARG A 30 1.91 1.30 -3.50
C ARG A 30 1.41 0.39 -2.40
N ARG A 31 2.17 0.25 -1.30
CA ARG A 31 1.76 -0.51 -0.11
C ARG A 31 0.51 0.09 0.54
N SER A 32 0.47 1.41 0.71
CA SER A 32 -0.70 2.11 1.27
C SER A 32 -1.97 1.90 0.43
N LEU A 33 -1.86 1.93 -0.90
CA LEU A 33 -2.97 1.64 -1.81
C LEU A 33 -3.52 0.22 -1.61
N VAL A 34 -2.64 -0.79 -1.62
CA VAL A 34 -3.04 -2.20 -1.43
C VAL A 34 -3.77 -2.39 -0.11
N ASN A 35 -3.20 -1.88 0.99
CA ASN A 35 -3.81 -2.00 2.31
C ASN A 35 -5.16 -1.29 2.42
N ARG A 36 -5.32 -0.11 1.80
CA ARG A 36 -6.61 0.60 1.77
C ARG A 36 -7.68 -0.19 1.03
N LEU A 37 -7.35 -0.76 -0.13
CA LEU A 37 -8.29 -1.57 -0.90
C LEU A 37 -8.71 -2.81 -0.10
N ARG A 38 -7.75 -3.50 0.55
CA ARG A 38 -8.03 -4.65 1.42
C ARG A 38 -8.95 -4.29 2.58
N LYS A 39 -8.67 -3.19 3.29
CA LYS A 39 -9.48 -2.71 4.42
C LYS A 39 -10.89 -2.32 4.00
N ASN A 40 -11.10 -1.96 2.74
CA ASN A 40 -12.41 -1.72 2.14
C ASN A 40 -13.05 -3.00 1.55
N SER A 41 -12.57 -4.19 1.96
CA SER A 41 -13.10 -5.49 1.52
C SER A 41 -13.06 -5.72 0.01
N VAL A 42 -12.14 -5.04 -0.71
CA VAL A 42 -11.93 -5.31 -2.14
C VAL A 42 -11.25 -6.66 -2.29
N ASP A 43 -11.78 -7.47 -3.20
CA ASP A 43 -11.28 -8.81 -3.49
C ASP A 43 -9.79 -8.80 -3.92
N LYS A 44 -9.02 -9.77 -3.43
CA LYS A 44 -7.57 -9.85 -3.65
C LYS A 44 -7.21 -9.96 -5.14
N ASP A 45 -8.02 -10.63 -5.95
CA ASP A 45 -7.80 -10.74 -7.39
C ASP A 45 -8.08 -9.43 -8.12
N VAL A 46 -9.04 -8.64 -7.63
CA VAL A 46 -9.30 -7.28 -8.11
C VAL A 46 -8.12 -6.37 -7.77
N ILE A 47 -7.62 -6.43 -6.53
CA ILE A 47 -6.43 -5.68 -6.11
C ILE A 47 -5.22 -6.05 -6.97
N ARG A 48 -4.99 -7.36 -7.22
CA ARG A 48 -3.93 -7.88 -8.09
C ARG A 48 -4.00 -7.25 -9.48
N LYS A 49 -5.20 -7.23 -10.08
CA LYS A 49 -5.43 -6.63 -11.41
C LYS A 49 -5.13 -5.12 -11.42
N ILE A 50 -5.63 -4.36 -10.44
CA ILE A 50 -5.41 -2.90 -10.33
C ILE A 50 -3.92 -2.58 -10.21
N THR A 51 -3.18 -3.39 -9.48
CA THR A 51 -1.77 -3.15 -9.17
C THR A 51 -0.81 -3.76 -10.21
N GLY A 52 -1.33 -4.51 -11.18
CA GLY A 52 -0.56 -5.09 -12.27
C GLY A 52 0.39 -6.22 -11.83
N HIS A 53 0.10 -6.90 -10.72
CA HIS A 53 0.90 -8.08 -10.32
C HIS A 53 0.50 -9.29 -11.16
N ARG A 54 1.48 -10.10 -11.57
CA ARG A 54 1.28 -11.32 -12.39
C ARG A 54 0.63 -12.45 -11.60
N ASP A 55 0.92 -12.52 -10.30
CA ASP A 55 0.41 -13.52 -9.38
C ASP A 55 0.17 -12.91 -7.98
N ASN A 56 -0.42 -13.70 -7.09
CA ASN A 56 -0.66 -13.28 -5.71
C ASN A 56 0.64 -13.22 -4.88
N LYS A 57 1.67 -14.01 -5.23
CA LYS A 57 2.95 -14.02 -4.52
C LYS A 57 3.66 -12.67 -4.60
N GLY A 58 3.57 -11.99 -5.75
CA GLY A 58 4.10 -10.65 -5.93
C GLY A 58 3.31 -9.56 -5.20
N LEU A 59 2.04 -9.82 -4.86
CA LEU A 59 1.18 -8.90 -4.13
C LEU A 59 1.36 -9.02 -2.61
N ASP A 60 1.65 -10.22 -2.11
CA ASP A 60 1.76 -10.52 -0.67
C ASP A 60 2.70 -9.57 0.11
N PRO A 61 3.87 -9.14 -0.42
CA PRO A 61 4.75 -8.18 0.27
C PRO A 61 4.14 -6.78 0.48
N TYR A 62 2.99 -6.49 -0.10
CA TYR A 62 2.27 -5.22 0.05
C TYR A 62 1.06 -5.32 0.98
N ILE A 63 0.75 -6.52 1.48
CA ILE A 63 -0.34 -6.75 2.44
C ILE A 63 0.26 -6.74 3.84
N ASP A 64 -0.07 -5.71 4.61
CA ASP A 64 0.23 -5.68 6.03
C ASP A 64 -0.98 -6.25 6.79
N VAL A 65 -0.74 -7.29 7.60
CA VAL A 65 -1.72 -7.86 8.53
C VAL A 65 -1.39 -7.35 9.93
N GLU A 66 -2.27 -6.55 10.50
CA GLU A 66 -2.08 -5.99 11.84
C GLU A 66 -2.43 -7.03 12.90
N LEU A 67 -1.75 -6.99 14.05
CA LEU A 67 -2.02 -7.92 15.16
C LEU A 67 -3.49 -7.85 15.63
N ASP A 68 -4.10 -6.67 15.57
CA ASP A 68 -5.50 -6.50 15.99
C ASP A 68 -6.50 -7.16 15.01
N GLU A 69 -6.14 -7.29 13.74
CA GLU A 69 -6.94 -8.05 12.77
C GLU A 69 -6.91 -9.55 13.09
N VAL A 70 -5.74 -10.06 13.50
CA VAL A 70 -5.59 -11.45 13.95
C VAL A 70 -6.42 -11.71 15.20
N LYS A 71 -6.35 -10.81 16.20
CA LYS A 71 -7.17 -10.92 17.42
C LYS A 71 -8.66 -10.91 17.11
N SER A 72 -9.11 -10.00 16.23
CA SER A 72 -10.51 -9.90 15.84
C SER A 72 -11.02 -11.17 15.16
N ALA A 73 -10.21 -11.77 14.28
CA ALA A 73 -10.55 -13.03 13.63
C ALA A 73 -10.66 -14.20 14.63
N ILE A 74 -9.78 -14.26 15.63
CA ILE A 74 -9.85 -15.28 16.69
C ILE A 74 -11.11 -15.10 17.54
N ALA A 75 -11.52 -13.86 17.83
CA ALA A 75 -12.72 -13.58 18.62
C ALA A 75 -14.04 -13.97 17.93
N THR A 76 -14.01 -14.30 16.63
CA THR A 76 -15.18 -14.77 15.87
C THR A 76 -15.31 -16.30 15.80
N LEU A 77 -14.43 -17.04 16.48
CA LEU A 77 -14.49 -18.50 16.66
C LEU A 77 -15.29 -18.87 17.91
#